data_AF-A0A956HAJ1-F1
#
_entry.id   AF-A0A956HAJ1-F1
#
_cell.length_a   1.000
_cell.length_b   1.000
_cell.length_c   1.000
_cell.angle_alpha   90.00
_cell.angle_beta   90.00
_cell.angle_gamma   90.00
#
_symmetry.space_group_name_H-M   'P 1'
#
loop_
_entity.id
_entity.type
_entity.pdbx_description
1 polymer ?
#
loop_
_entity_poly.entity_id
_entity_poly.type
_entity_poly.pdbx_seq_one_letter_code
_entity_poly.pdbx_strand_id
1 'polypeptide(L)'
;PEMRIFHEETFGPVVAVTRVSDDDEALRLANGTGFGLSSTVFTRSAERGRELAGQLRAGSTVINDWALMYMVNGLPFGGVGDSGFGRLNGREGLRACTNIKAVLEDRLPVHRPVKLFPGAPGDYASTREAIQLLYRRGLSGRLSALGQLARGLWRRRR
;
A
#
# COMPACT_ATOMS: atom_id res chain seq x y z
N PRO A 1 26.07 -21.57 -6.94
CA PRO A 1 24.60 -21.51 -6.73
C PRO A 1 23.93 -22.89 -6.75
N GLU A 2 24.41 -23.86 -7.54
CA GLU A 2 23.74 -25.17 -7.73
C GLU A 2 23.65 -26.08 -6.48
N MET A 3 24.34 -25.74 -5.39
CA MET A 3 24.36 -26.55 -4.17
C MET A 3 23.12 -26.28 -3.31
N ARG A 4 22.55 -27.32 -2.68
CA ARG A 4 21.39 -27.20 -1.78
C ARG A 4 21.54 -26.13 -0.69
N ILE A 5 22.72 -26.01 -0.09
CA ILE A 5 23.03 -25.03 0.97
C ILE A 5 22.85 -23.57 0.52
N PHE A 6 22.81 -23.31 -0.79
CA PHE A 6 22.56 -21.97 -1.32
C PHE A 6 21.06 -21.62 -1.36
N HIS A 7 20.20 -22.64 -1.42
CA HIS A 7 18.75 -22.48 -1.62
C HIS A 7 17.92 -22.79 -0.37
N GLU A 8 18.50 -23.51 0.59
CA GLU A 8 17.84 -23.90 1.83
C GLU A 8 18.41 -23.09 3.00
N GLU A 9 17.55 -22.72 3.94
CA GLU A 9 17.97 -22.00 5.14
C GLU A 9 18.82 -22.91 6.04
N THR A 10 20.02 -22.45 6.39
CA THR A 10 20.98 -23.29 7.13
C THR A 10 20.62 -23.46 8.60
N PHE A 11 20.04 -22.43 9.24
CA PHE A 11 19.65 -22.39 10.67
C PHE A 11 20.70 -23.00 11.63
N GLY A 12 21.98 -22.87 11.27
CA GLY A 12 23.10 -23.52 11.93
C GLY A 12 24.37 -22.71 11.80
N PRO A 13 25.48 -23.15 12.43
CA PRO A 13 26.72 -22.37 12.53
C PRO A 13 27.56 -22.42 11.24
N VAL A 14 26.91 -22.28 10.07
CA VAL A 14 27.54 -22.36 8.75
C VAL A 14 27.17 -21.13 7.93
N VAL A 15 28.18 -20.45 7.38
CA VAL A 15 28.02 -19.32 6.47
C VAL A 15 28.56 -19.72 5.10
N ALA A 16 27.69 -19.72 4.08
CA ALA A 16 28.09 -19.93 2.70
C ALA A 16 28.54 -18.60 2.07
N VAL A 17 29.72 -18.57 1.47
CA VAL A 17 30.24 -17.39 0.76
C VAL A 17 30.20 -17.65 -0.73
N THR A 18 29.47 -16.82 -1.47
CA THR A 18 29.40 -16.87 -2.93
C THR A 18 30.06 -15.64 -3.50
N ARG A 19 31.07 -15.84 -4.35
CA ARG A 19 31.71 -14.75 -5.09
C ARG A 19 30.80 -14.32 -6.22
N VAL A 20 30.70 -13.00 -6.42
CA VAL A 20 29.98 -12.33 -7.50
C VAL A 20 30.92 -11.39 -8.22
N SER A 21 30.60 -11.08 -9.47
CA SER A 21 31.44 -10.27 -10.36
C SER A 21 31.14 -8.78 -10.20
N ASP A 22 29.88 -8.46 -9.92
CA ASP A 22 29.36 -7.10 -9.80
C ASP A 22 28.10 -7.05 -8.90
N ASP A 23 27.56 -5.84 -8.74
CA ASP A 23 26.38 -5.56 -7.92
C ASP A 23 25.09 -6.13 -8.52
N ASP A 24 24.97 -6.16 -9.84
CA ASP A 24 23.79 -6.69 -10.52
C ASP A 24 23.68 -8.20 -10.32
N GLU A 25 24.80 -8.92 -10.41
CA GLU A 25 24.89 -10.33 -10.07
C GLU A 25 24.57 -10.57 -8.59
N ALA A 26 25.08 -9.74 -7.69
CA ALA A 26 24.79 -9.81 -6.26
C ALA A 26 23.28 -9.68 -5.98
N LEU A 27 22.65 -8.65 -6.56
CA LEU A 27 21.22 -8.40 -6.42
C LEU A 27 20.38 -9.52 -7.05
N ARG A 28 20.77 -10.03 -8.22
CA ARG A 28 20.08 -11.14 -8.88
C ARG A 28 20.10 -12.40 -8.03
N LEU A 29 21.24 -12.72 -7.43
CA LEU A 29 21.38 -13.89 -6.56
C LEU A 29 20.63 -13.69 -5.23
N ALA A 30 20.79 -12.53 -4.59
CA ALA A 30 20.13 -12.23 -3.31
C ALA A 30 18.61 -12.15 -3.43
N ASN A 31 18.08 -11.63 -4.55
CA ASN A 31 16.64 -11.55 -4.81
C ASN A 31 16.06 -12.83 -5.44
N GLY A 32 16.90 -13.82 -5.75
CA GLY A 32 16.51 -15.08 -6.39
C GLY A 32 16.01 -16.13 -5.40
N THR A 33 16.08 -15.88 -4.10
CA THR A 33 15.53 -16.76 -3.05
C THR A 33 14.06 -16.44 -2.77
N GLY A 34 13.29 -17.44 -2.33
CA GLY A 34 11.94 -17.26 -1.82
C GLY A 34 11.90 -16.59 -0.44
N PHE A 35 13.02 -16.64 0.30
CA PHE A 35 13.16 -16.02 1.62
C PHE A 35 13.47 -14.53 1.52
N GLY A 36 12.95 -13.75 2.47
CA GLY A 36 13.08 -12.30 2.48
C GLY A 36 12.77 -11.68 3.86
N LEU A 37 13.22 -12.30 4.96
CA LEU A 37 13.02 -11.73 6.30
C LEU A 37 13.82 -10.44 6.47
N SER A 38 15.14 -10.53 6.29
CA SER A 38 16.05 -9.40 6.37
C SER A 38 17.27 -9.62 5.48
N SER A 39 17.88 -8.53 5.02
CA SER A 39 19.18 -8.53 4.34
C SER A 39 20.15 -7.54 4.97
N THR A 40 21.44 -7.68 4.64
CA THR A 40 22.48 -6.75 5.05
C THR A 40 23.38 -6.40 3.88
N VAL A 41 23.79 -5.14 3.78
CA VAL A 41 24.81 -4.66 2.83
C VAL A 41 26.00 -4.12 3.60
N PHE A 42 27.20 -4.66 3.32
CA PHE A 42 28.45 -4.11 3.84
C PHE A 42 29.22 -3.38 2.73
N THR A 43 29.52 -2.10 2.93
CA THR A 43 30.23 -1.27 1.96
C THR A 43 30.84 -0.02 2.61
N ARG A 44 31.94 0.48 2.04
CA ARG A 44 32.53 1.77 2.44
C ARG A 44 31.81 2.98 1.83
N SER A 45 31.03 2.77 0.76
CA SER A 45 30.27 3.85 0.10
C SER A 45 28.84 3.89 0.62
N ALA A 46 28.49 4.97 1.32
CA ALA A 46 27.14 5.17 1.85
C ALA A 46 26.09 5.31 0.73
N GLU A 47 26.47 5.81 -0.44
CA GLU A 47 25.60 5.92 -1.61
C GLU A 47 25.27 4.54 -2.16
N ARG A 48 26.30 3.76 -2.49
CA ARG A 48 26.16 2.37 -2.96
C ARG A 48 25.36 1.52 -1.96
N GLY A 49 25.59 1.71 -0.66
CA GLY A 49 24.84 1.02 0.39
C GLY A 49 23.34 1.30 0.32
N ARG A 50 22.96 2.57 0.13
CA ARG A 50 21.55 2.97 0.00
C ARG A 50 20.93 2.46 -1.30
N GLU A 51 21.67 2.52 -2.41
CA GLU A 51 21.21 2.02 -3.71
C GLU A 51 20.94 0.52 -3.69
N LEU A 52 21.88 -0.27 -3.16
CA LEU A 52 21.71 -1.72 -3.03
C LEU A 52 20.57 -2.06 -2.06
N ALA A 53 20.51 -1.36 -0.91
CA ALA A 53 19.47 -1.59 0.07
C ALA A 53 18.05 -1.35 -0.47
N GLY A 54 17.88 -0.36 -1.34
CA GLY A 54 16.59 -0.08 -2.00
C GLY A 54 16.19 -1.10 -3.07
N GLN A 55 17.13 -1.90 -3.58
CA GLN A 55 16.90 -2.90 -4.62
C GLN A 55 16.76 -4.33 -4.08
N LEU A 56 17.14 -4.56 -2.82
CA LEU A 56 16.99 -5.85 -2.15
C LEU A 56 15.52 -6.10 -1.78
N ARG A 57 15.03 -7.29 -2.12
CA ARG A 57 13.66 -7.75 -1.84
C ARG A 57 13.63 -8.46 -0.49
N ALA A 58 13.66 -7.68 0.58
CA ALA A 58 13.55 -8.16 1.94
C ALA A 58 12.59 -7.30 2.76
N GLY A 59 12.12 -7.84 3.88
CA GLY A 59 11.32 -7.12 4.86
C GLY A 59 12.03 -5.90 5.43
N SER A 60 13.34 -6.04 5.63
CA SER A 60 14.26 -5.01 6.10
C SER A 60 15.66 -5.18 5.54
N THR A 61 16.39 -4.07 5.38
CA THR A 61 17.82 -4.09 5.06
C THR A 61 18.60 -3.25 6.06
N VAL A 62 19.72 -3.78 6.54
CA VAL A 62 20.66 -3.07 7.40
C VAL A 62 21.94 -2.79 6.61
N ILE A 63 22.48 -1.57 6.71
CA ILE A 63 23.73 -1.19 6.04
C ILE A 63 24.82 -1.14 7.10
N ASN A 64 25.93 -1.84 6.84
CA ASN A 64 27.12 -1.93 7.69
C ASN A 64 26.88 -2.48 9.10
N ASP A 65 25.80 -3.24 9.30
CA ASP A 65 25.51 -3.94 10.56
C ASP A 65 24.63 -5.17 10.30
N TRP A 66 24.50 -6.05 11.30
CA TRP A 66 23.77 -7.31 11.20
C TRP A 66 22.79 -7.48 12.36
N ALA A 67 21.60 -8.03 12.06
CA ALA A 67 20.52 -8.33 13.01
C ALA A 67 19.94 -7.16 13.83
N LEU A 68 20.52 -5.94 13.75
CA LEU A 68 20.06 -4.81 14.55
C LEU A 68 18.64 -4.33 14.26
N MET A 69 18.07 -4.63 13.08
CA MET A 69 16.71 -4.18 12.75
C MET A 69 15.68 -4.57 13.82
N TYR A 70 15.80 -5.78 14.38
CA TYR A 70 14.86 -6.25 15.41
C TYR A 70 14.94 -5.43 16.71
N MET A 71 16.10 -4.85 17.01
CA MET A 71 16.33 -4.05 18.23
C MET A 71 15.78 -2.62 18.09
N VAL A 72 15.51 -2.16 16.87
CA VAL A 72 14.99 -0.81 16.60
C VAL A 72 13.46 -0.86 16.59
N ASN A 73 12.84 -0.87 17.78
CA ASN A 73 11.38 -0.99 17.95
C ASN A 73 10.55 0.10 17.25
N GLY A 74 11.17 1.23 16.87
CA GLY A 74 10.51 2.28 16.09
C GLY A 74 10.31 1.94 14.62
N LEU A 75 11.05 0.97 14.09
CA LEU A 75 10.96 0.52 12.70
C LEU A 75 10.09 -0.73 12.58
N PRO A 76 9.36 -0.89 11.47
CA PRO A 76 8.56 -2.09 11.23
C PRO A 76 9.46 -3.30 10.95
N PHE A 77 9.16 -4.42 11.60
CA PHE A 77 9.85 -5.70 11.45
C PHE A 77 8.90 -6.76 10.89
N GLY A 78 9.34 -7.49 9.86
CA GLY A 78 8.54 -8.56 9.25
C GLY A 78 8.99 -8.81 7.82
N GLY A 79 8.89 -10.07 7.38
CA GLY A 79 9.41 -10.52 6.10
C GLY A 79 8.51 -10.23 4.90
N VAL A 80 8.99 -10.72 3.75
CA VAL A 80 8.25 -10.84 2.49
C VAL A 80 8.50 -12.22 1.88
N GLY A 81 7.67 -12.63 0.92
CA GLY A 81 7.80 -13.94 0.28
C GLY A 81 7.51 -15.08 1.26
N ASP A 82 8.35 -16.11 1.24
CA ASP A 82 8.21 -17.27 2.10
C ASP A 82 8.58 -16.96 3.57
N SER A 83 9.21 -15.81 3.82
CA SER A 83 9.50 -15.32 5.18
C SER A 83 8.30 -14.66 5.87
N GLY A 84 7.14 -14.63 5.22
CA GLY A 84 5.87 -14.22 5.82
C GLY A 84 5.32 -12.89 5.31
N PHE A 85 4.26 -12.43 5.96
CA PHE A 85 3.53 -11.21 5.63
C PHE A 85 3.14 -10.43 6.89
N GLY A 86 2.84 -9.15 6.72
CA GLY A 86 2.52 -8.24 7.82
C GLY A 86 3.76 -7.61 8.46
N ARG A 87 3.55 -6.82 9.51
CA ARG A 87 4.61 -6.13 10.26
C ARG A 87 4.31 -6.16 11.76
N LEU A 88 5.36 -6.36 12.54
CA LEU A 88 5.48 -6.09 13.96
C LEU A 88 6.24 -4.77 14.14
N ASN A 89 6.23 -4.21 15.35
CA ASN A 89 6.96 -2.99 15.72
C ASN A 89 6.53 -1.74 14.93
N GLY A 90 7.02 -0.57 15.37
CA GLY A 90 6.66 0.70 14.78
C GLY A 90 5.15 1.00 14.81
N ARG A 91 4.73 1.93 13.96
CA ARG A 91 3.32 2.30 13.82
C ARG A 91 2.52 1.21 13.11
N GLU A 92 3.17 0.52 12.19
CA GLU A 92 2.61 -0.53 11.35
C GLU A 92 2.22 -1.75 12.20
N GLY A 93 3.08 -2.15 13.15
CA GLY A 93 2.78 -3.24 14.09
C GLY A 93 1.61 -2.92 15.01
N LEU A 94 1.55 -1.70 15.56
CA LEU A 94 0.37 -1.27 16.34
C LEU A 94 -0.90 -1.30 15.49
N ARG A 95 -0.84 -0.86 14.24
CA ARG A 95 -1.98 -0.92 13.31
C ARG A 95 -2.39 -2.36 13.00
N ALA A 96 -1.44 -3.28 12.88
CA ALA A 96 -1.72 -4.70 12.64
C ALA A 96 -2.53 -5.35 13.78
N CYS A 97 -2.43 -4.80 15.00
CA CYS A 97 -3.23 -5.22 16.16
C CYS A 97 -4.61 -4.54 16.25
N THR A 98 -5.02 -3.75 15.26
CA THR A 98 -6.31 -3.04 15.25
C THR A 98 -7.21 -3.48 14.12
N ASN A 99 -8.51 -3.35 14.30
CA ASN A 99 -9.49 -3.56 13.23
C ASN A 99 -9.74 -2.24 12.51
N ILE A 100 -9.41 -2.16 11.22
CA ILE A 100 -9.68 -0.97 10.40
C ILE A 100 -11.19 -0.90 10.13
N LYS A 101 -11.86 0.08 10.75
CA LYS A 101 -13.30 0.30 10.60
C LYS A 101 -13.58 1.56 9.79
N ALA A 102 -14.27 1.40 8.67
CA ALA A 102 -14.86 2.52 7.94
C ALA A 102 -16.21 2.89 8.57
N VAL A 103 -16.43 4.18 8.81
CA VAL A 103 -17.71 4.74 9.24
C VAL A 103 -18.11 5.82 8.24
N LEU A 104 -19.32 5.71 7.70
CA LEU A 104 -19.90 6.68 6.78
C LEU A 104 -21.04 7.38 7.48
N GLU A 105 -21.03 8.71 7.45
CA GLU A 105 -22.12 9.55 7.94
C GLU A 105 -22.58 10.47 6.80
N ASP A 106 -23.90 10.64 6.70
CA ASP A 106 -24.48 11.56 5.74
C ASP A 106 -24.22 13.01 6.16
N ARG A 107 -23.59 13.79 5.27
CA ARG A 107 -23.34 15.22 5.50
C ARG A 107 -24.62 16.04 5.70
N LEU A 108 -25.73 15.58 5.13
CA LEU A 108 -27.05 16.20 5.23
C LEU A 108 -28.03 15.17 5.78
N PRO A 109 -28.94 15.53 6.71
CA PRO A 109 -29.91 14.62 7.32
C PRO A 109 -31.08 14.32 6.36
N VAL A 110 -30.77 13.92 5.13
CA VAL A 110 -31.75 13.51 4.13
C VAL A 110 -31.98 12.02 4.31
N HIS A 111 -32.89 11.66 5.22
CA HIS A 111 -33.28 10.27 5.51
C HIS A 111 -34.07 9.57 4.38
N ARG A 112 -33.94 10.06 3.15
CA ARG A 112 -34.52 9.41 1.97
C ARG A 112 -33.45 8.55 1.32
N PRO A 113 -33.64 7.21 1.24
CA PRO A 113 -32.69 6.36 0.55
C PRO A 113 -32.59 6.79 -0.90
N VAL A 114 -31.35 6.89 -1.42
CA VAL A 114 -31.13 7.10 -2.84
C VAL A 114 -31.76 5.93 -3.58
N LYS A 115 -32.72 6.22 -4.46
CA LYS A 115 -33.35 5.20 -5.29
C LYS A 115 -32.33 4.68 -6.30
N LEU A 116 -31.70 3.55 -5.98
CA LEU A 116 -30.72 2.89 -6.87
C LEU A 116 -31.41 2.06 -7.95
N PHE A 117 -32.53 1.41 -7.62
CA PHE A 117 -33.28 0.54 -8.52
C PHE A 117 -34.76 0.43 -8.12
N PRO A 118 -35.70 0.22 -9.06
CA PRO A 118 -35.56 0.30 -10.52
C PRO A 118 -35.45 1.74 -11.02
N GLY A 119 -34.53 1.99 -11.95
CA GLY A 119 -34.33 3.31 -12.53
C GLY A 119 -35.49 3.71 -13.45
N ALA A 120 -36.02 4.93 -13.27
CA ALA A 120 -36.99 5.53 -14.18
C ALA A 120 -36.30 6.53 -15.13
N PRO A 121 -36.90 6.81 -16.31
CA PRO A 121 -36.45 7.90 -17.17
C PRO A 121 -36.29 9.20 -16.35
N GLY A 122 -35.12 9.83 -16.45
CA GLY A 122 -34.78 11.06 -15.72
C GLY A 122 -34.10 10.89 -14.35
N ASP A 123 -34.07 9.69 -13.74
CA ASP A 123 -33.40 9.48 -12.44
C ASP A 123 -31.91 9.81 -12.54
N TYR A 124 -31.25 9.37 -13.62
CA TYR A 124 -29.84 9.66 -13.87
C TYR A 124 -29.56 11.18 -13.93
N ALA A 125 -30.37 11.93 -14.68
CA ALA A 125 -30.17 13.37 -14.84
C ALA A 125 -30.36 14.09 -13.50
N SER A 126 -31.41 13.76 -12.74
CA SER A 126 -31.65 14.37 -11.43
C SER A 126 -30.55 14.05 -10.42
N THR A 127 -30.10 12.80 -10.33
CA THR A 127 -29.02 12.39 -9.43
C THR A 127 -27.69 13.04 -9.83
N ARG A 128 -27.39 13.11 -11.13
CA ARG A 128 -26.21 13.80 -11.64
C ARG A 128 -26.19 15.27 -11.25
N GLU A 129 -27.30 15.99 -11.45
CA GLU A 129 -27.39 17.41 -11.08
C GLU A 129 -27.34 17.61 -9.56
N ALA A 130 -27.90 16.70 -8.75
CA ALA A 130 -27.78 16.76 -7.29
C ALA A 130 -26.32 16.57 -6.84
N ILE A 131 -25.59 15.61 -7.43
CA ILE A 131 -24.16 15.41 -7.17
C ILE A 131 -23.37 16.66 -7.61
N GLN A 132 -23.68 17.23 -8.78
CA GLN A 132 -23.04 18.47 -9.24
C GLN A 132 -23.33 19.65 -8.32
N LEU A 133 -24.56 19.80 -7.82
CA LEU A 133 -24.89 20.86 -6.87
C LEU A 133 -24.04 20.77 -5.58
N LEU A 134 -23.84 19.55 -5.08
CA LEU A 134 -23.09 19.31 -3.84
C LEU A 134 -21.57 19.39 -4.01
N TYR A 135 -21.03 18.84 -5.10
CA TYR A 135 -19.59 18.60 -5.26
C TYR A 135 -18.92 19.41 -6.38
N ARG A 136 -19.65 20.10 -7.26
CA ARG A 136 -19.04 20.93 -8.31
C ARG A 136 -18.33 22.14 -7.70
N ARG A 137 -17.14 22.43 -8.24
CA ARG A 137 -16.34 23.62 -7.89
C ARG A 137 -16.92 24.86 -8.57
N GLY A 138 -16.97 25.98 -7.85
CA GLY A 138 -17.44 27.29 -8.34
C GLY A 138 -18.95 27.52 -8.21
N LEU A 139 -19.33 28.76 -7.90
CA LEU A 139 -20.73 29.19 -7.70
C LEU A 139 -21.57 29.09 -8.98
N SER A 140 -21.04 29.50 -10.12
CA SER A 140 -21.73 29.43 -11.42
C SER A 140 -22.10 28.00 -11.80
N GLY A 141 -21.19 27.05 -11.55
CA GLY A 141 -21.42 25.63 -11.77
C GLY A 141 -22.55 25.07 -10.90
N ARG A 142 -22.58 25.43 -9.62
CA ARG A 142 -23.64 25.01 -8.68
C ARG A 142 -25.00 25.61 -9.01
N LEU A 143 -25.04 26.89 -9.36
CA LEU A 143 -26.28 27.56 -9.79
C LEU A 143 -26.84 26.95 -11.08
N SER A 144 -25.95 26.61 -12.04
CA SER A 144 -26.36 25.92 -13.26
C SER A 144 -26.95 24.54 -12.98
N ALA A 145 -26.37 23.80 -12.02
CA ALA A 145 -26.86 22.48 -11.60
C ALA A 145 -28.21 22.59 -10.87
N LEU A 146 -28.38 23.60 -10.01
CA LEU A 146 -29.66 23.90 -9.36
C LEU A 146 -30.77 24.16 -10.39
N GLY A 147 -30.49 24.97 -11.41
CA GLY A 147 -31.43 25.27 -12.48
C GLY A 147 -31.74 24.07 -13.39
N GLN A 148 -30.80 23.15 -13.58
CA GLN A 148 -31.04 21.90 -14.31
C GLN A 148 -31.84 20.89 -13.46
N LEU A 149 -31.55 20.79 -12.16
CA LEU A 149 -32.29 19.97 -11.21
C LEU A 149 -33.76 20.42 -11.12
N ALA A 150 -34.01 21.73 -10.98
CA ALA A 150 -35.36 22.30 -10.91
C ALA A 150 -36.17 22.01 -12.18
N ARG A 151 -35.55 22.17 -13.36
CA ARG A 151 -36.17 21.81 -14.65
C ARG A 151 -36.46 20.31 -14.77
N GLY A 152 -35.56 19.45 -14.29
CA GLY A 152 -35.74 18.00 -14.27
C GLY A 152 -36.89 17.54 -13.37
N LEU A 153 -37.02 18.15 -12.19
CA LEU A 153 -38.13 17.88 -11.26
C LEU A 153 -39.48 18.38 -11.79
N TRP A 154 -39.50 19.51 -12.50
CA TRP A 154 -40.73 20.05 -13.09
C TRP A 154 -41.26 19.18 -14.23
N ARG A 155 -40.37 18.65 -15.08
CA ARG A 155 -40.72 17.71 -16.16
C ARG A 155 -41.26 16.36 -15.66
N ARG A 156 -40.97 15.99 -14.42
CA ARG A 156 -41.45 14.76 -13.78
C ARG A 156 -42.87 14.85 -13.20
N ARG A 157 -43.39 16.06 -13.03
CA ARG A 157 -44.74 16.32 -12.51
C ARG A 157 -45.81 16.43 -13.60
N ARG A 158 -45.42 16.51 -14.87
CA ARG A 158 -46.30 16.42 -16.04
C ARG A 158 -46.20 15.02 -16.63
#